data_AF-A0A7V3IUW1-F1
#
_entry.id   AF-A0A7V3IUW1-F1
#
_cell.length_a   1.000
_cell.length_b   1.000
_cell.length_c   1.000
_cell.angle_alpha   90.00
_cell.angle_beta   90.00
_cell.angle_gamma   90.00
#
_symmetry.space_group_name_H-M   'P 1'
#
loop_
_entity.id
_entity.type
_entity.pdbx_description
1 polymer ?
#
loop_
_entity_poly.entity_id
_entity_poly.type
_entity_poly.pdbx_seq_one_letter_code
_entity_poly.pdbx_strand_id
1 'polypeptide(L)'
;MKKRILLSILSLAFLSLFTTSCSTQSNDFKVSRGTGRALNGKEGGYKFNPKFSKQITAPGLVFVEGGTFTFGEVQDDVMHDWNNIPNQQHVRSFYMDETEVTNLMYLEYLDWLKKV
;
A
#
# COMPACT_ATOMS: atom_id res chain seq x y z
N MET A 1 3.13 57.62 -32.09
CA MET A 1 2.15 56.49 -32.00
C MET A 1 2.78 55.13 -32.31
N LYS A 2 3.62 55.00 -33.36
CA LYS A 2 4.30 53.74 -33.74
C LYS A 2 5.10 53.04 -32.62
N LYS A 3 5.86 53.79 -31.79
CA LYS A 3 6.66 53.22 -30.68
C LYS A 3 5.81 52.64 -29.53
N ARG A 4 4.63 53.21 -29.25
CA ARG A 4 3.71 52.68 -28.22
C ARG A 4 3.00 51.41 -28.69
N ILE A 5 2.68 51.33 -29.98
CA ILE A 5 2.14 50.12 -30.62
C ILE A 5 3.20 49.00 -30.62
N LEU A 6 4.45 49.33 -30.93
CA LEU A 6 5.56 48.37 -30.94
C LEU A 6 5.90 47.84 -29.53
N LEU A 7 5.81 48.69 -28.50
CA LEU A 7 5.93 48.28 -27.09
C LEU A 7 4.77 47.37 -26.64
N SER A 8 3.54 47.66 -27.07
CA SER A 8 2.36 46.84 -26.77
C SER A 8 2.46 45.44 -27.40
N ILE A 9 2.92 45.36 -28.65
CA ILE A 9 3.14 44.08 -29.35
C ILE A 9 4.25 43.27 -28.66
N LEU A 10 5.33 43.92 -28.22
CA LEU A 10 6.41 43.27 -27.49
C LEU A 10 5.95 42.72 -26.12
N SER A 11 5.12 43.47 -25.39
CA SER A 11 4.54 42.98 -24.13
C SER A 11 3.59 41.80 -24.32
N LEU A 12 2.84 41.78 -25.41
CA LEU A 12 1.92 40.69 -25.72
C LEU A 12 2.65 39.40 -26.15
N ALA A 13 3.77 39.55 -26.87
CA ALA A 13 4.66 38.45 -27.22
C ALA A 13 5.42 37.88 -26.01
N PHE A 14 5.74 38.71 -25.02
CA PHE A 14 6.39 38.24 -23.79
C PHE A 14 5.41 37.44 -22.91
N LEU A 15 4.13 37.84 -22.90
CA LEU A 15 3.09 37.17 -22.12
C LEU A 15 2.70 35.79 -22.69
N SER A 16 2.82 35.57 -24.00
CA SER A 16 2.56 34.27 -24.63
C SER A 16 3.66 33.23 -24.37
N LEU A 17 4.87 33.64 -23.96
CA LEU A 17 5.92 32.71 -23.54
C LEU A 17 5.66 32.09 -22.16
N PHE A 18 4.85 32.74 -21.30
CA PHE A 18 4.57 32.23 -19.96
C PHE A 18 3.47 31.15 -19.94
N THR A 19 2.66 31.03 -20.99
CA THR A 19 1.52 30.10 -21.01
C THR A 19 1.88 28.68 -21.45
N THR A 20 3.11 28.43 -21.92
CA THR A 20 3.58 27.09 -22.34
C THR A 20 4.22 26.27 -21.23
N SER A 21 4.34 26.80 -20.00
CA SER A 21 4.99 26.11 -18.87
C SER A 21 4.01 25.31 -17.98
N CYS A 22 2.96 24.74 -18.55
CA CYS A 22 2.12 23.76 -17.85
C CYS A 22 2.25 22.41 -18.57
N SER A 23 3.31 21.66 -18.25
CA SER A 23 3.41 20.27 -18.67
C SER A 23 2.42 19.45 -17.84
N THR A 24 1.51 18.77 -18.53
CA THR A 24 0.56 17.84 -17.92
C THR A 24 1.36 16.74 -17.22
N GLN A 25 1.24 16.69 -15.90
CA GLN A 25 1.85 15.66 -15.07
C GLN A 25 1.08 14.35 -15.31
N SER A 26 1.44 13.66 -16.38
CA SER A 26 0.90 12.35 -16.71
C SER A 26 1.25 11.38 -15.58
N ASN A 27 0.27 10.57 -15.16
CA ASN A 27 0.41 9.54 -14.15
C ASN A 27 1.25 8.36 -14.68
N ASP A 28 2.48 8.61 -15.11
CA ASP A 28 3.37 7.59 -15.64
C ASP A 28 4.06 6.89 -14.47
N PHE A 29 3.76 5.60 -14.26
CA PHE A 29 4.38 4.73 -13.24
C PHE A 29 5.87 4.48 -13.47
N LYS A 30 6.50 5.19 -14.41
CA LYS A 30 7.92 5.10 -14.74
C LYS A 30 8.80 5.99 -13.86
N VAL A 31 8.22 6.97 -13.16
CA VAL A 31 8.98 7.93 -12.35
C VAL A 31 8.43 7.96 -10.92
N SER A 32 9.33 7.98 -9.94
CA SER A 32 8.99 8.09 -8.52
C SER A 32 8.37 9.45 -8.21
N ARG A 33 7.19 9.47 -7.59
CA ARG A 33 6.48 10.71 -7.24
C ARG A 33 7.18 11.53 -6.15
N GLY A 34 7.88 10.87 -5.22
CA GLY A 34 8.58 11.55 -4.12
C GLY A 34 10.00 11.99 -4.47
N THR A 35 10.68 11.25 -5.36
CA THR A 35 12.11 11.46 -5.64
C THR A 35 12.43 11.84 -7.08
N GLY A 36 11.46 11.80 -8.00
CA GLY A 36 11.65 12.16 -9.41
C GLY A 36 12.58 11.24 -10.21
N ARG A 37 13.12 10.17 -9.60
CA ARG A 37 14.00 9.21 -10.28
C ARG A 37 13.20 8.20 -11.09
N ALA A 38 13.78 7.76 -12.21
CA ALA A 38 13.22 6.70 -13.03
C ALA A 38 13.22 5.36 -12.25
N LEU A 39 12.04 4.74 -12.11
CA LEU A 39 11.81 3.51 -11.35
C LEU A 39 12.36 2.25 -12.04
N ASN A 40 12.74 2.35 -13.32
CA ASN A 40 13.36 1.28 -14.12
C ASN A 40 14.41 1.85 -15.10
N GLY A 41 15.31 2.71 -14.61
CA GLY A 41 16.42 3.24 -15.41
C GLY A 41 17.46 2.16 -15.75
N LYS A 42 18.09 2.27 -16.93
CA LYS A 42 19.19 1.37 -17.37
C LYS A 42 20.44 1.44 -16.47
N GLU A 43 20.51 2.43 -15.59
CA GLU A 43 21.64 2.73 -14.71
C GLU A 43 21.69 1.91 -13.40
N GLY A 44 20.94 0.81 -13.32
CA GLY A 44 21.13 -0.18 -12.24
C GLY A 44 20.62 0.27 -10.86
N GLY A 45 19.40 0.82 -10.80
CA GLY A 45 18.70 1.17 -9.55
C GLY A 45 17.64 0.15 -9.10
N TYR A 46 16.90 0.50 -8.03
CA TYR A 46 15.74 -0.23 -7.53
C TYR A 46 14.72 -0.48 -8.64
N LYS A 47 14.50 -1.75 -9.00
CA LYS A 47 13.55 -2.16 -10.05
C LYS A 47 12.17 -2.32 -9.43
N PHE A 48 11.26 -1.40 -9.74
CA PHE A 48 9.87 -1.52 -9.33
C PHE A 48 9.04 -2.13 -10.47
N ASN A 49 8.41 -3.29 -10.23
CA ASN A 49 7.48 -3.86 -11.18
C ASN A 49 6.11 -3.18 -11.01
N PRO A 50 5.63 -2.35 -11.97
CA PRO A 50 4.33 -1.68 -11.86
C PRO A 50 3.17 -2.66 -11.90
N LYS A 51 3.40 -3.92 -12.31
CA LYS A 51 2.47 -5.03 -12.19
C LYS A 51 2.74 -5.83 -10.93
N PHE A 52 2.72 -5.17 -9.77
CA PHE A 52 2.73 -5.90 -8.50
C PHE A 52 1.41 -6.68 -8.40
N SER A 53 1.44 -7.96 -8.76
CA SER A 53 0.39 -8.87 -8.33
C SER A 53 0.44 -8.86 -6.82
N LYS A 54 -0.70 -8.64 -6.17
CA LYS A 54 -0.86 -8.73 -4.72
C LYS A 54 -0.08 -9.92 -4.17
N GLN A 55 0.40 -9.81 -2.93
CA GLN A 55 1.07 -10.91 -2.24
C GLN A 55 0.27 -12.20 -2.43
N ILE A 56 0.91 -13.20 -3.04
CA ILE A 56 0.29 -14.51 -3.22
C ILE A 56 0.03 -15.05 -1.82
N THR A 57 -1.23 -15.37 -1.54
CA THR A 57 -1.62 -15.98 -0.27
C THR A 57 -0.96 -17.35 -0.17
N ALA A 58 -0.36 -17.65 0.98
CA ALA A 58 0.14 -18.99 1.24
C ALA A 58 -1.02 -20.00 1.13
N PRO A 59 -0.74 -21.23 0.67
CA PRO A 59 -1.76 -22.27 0.60
C PRO A 59 -2.29 -22.58 2.01
N GLY A 60 -3.61 -22.77 2.15
CA GLY A 60 -4.24 -23.07 3.44
C GLY A 60 -4.55 -21.86 4.33
N LEU A 61 -4.44 -20.64 3.81
CA LEU A 61 -4.88 -19.41 4.49
C LEU A 61 -6.29 -18.98 4.06
N VAL A 62 -7.14 -18.68 5.04
CA VAL A 62 -8.45 -18.06 4.87
C VAL A 62 -8.38 -16.57 5.16
N PHE A 63 -9.10 -15.78 4.34
CA PHE A 63 -9.27 -14.36 4.56
C PHE A 63 -10.34 -14.10 5.62
N VAL A 64 -9.96 -13.42 6.70
CA VAL A 64 -10.86 -12.96 7.76
C VAL A 64 -11.20 -11.49 7.49
N GLU A 65 -12.49 -11.22 7.27
CA GLU A 65 -12.98 -9.86 7.05
C GLU A 65 -12.78 -9.00 8.29
N GLY A 66 -12.27 -7.79 8.08
CA GLY A 66 -12.08 -6.81 9.14
C GLY A 66 -13.43 -6.27 9.61
N GLY A 67 -13.55 -6.05 10.91
CA GLY A 67 -14.80 -5.67 11.54
C GLY A 67 -14.62 -5.29 12.99
N THR A 68 -15.73 -5.01 13.64
CA THR A 68 -15.75 -4.72 15.07
C THR A 68 -16.44 -5.88 15.77
N PHE A 69 -15.73 -6.53 16.68
CA PHE A 69 -16.20 -7.71 17.39
C PHE A 69 -16.17 -7.47 18.89
N THR A 70 -17.09 -8.07 19.63
CA THR A 70 -17.07 -8.09 21.09
C THR A 70 -16.26 -9.29 21.55
N PHE A 71 -15.08 -9.03 22.11
CA PHE A 71 -14.22 -10.04 22.70
C PHE A 71 -14.59 -10.24 24.15
N GLY A 72 -14.74 -11.50 24.55
CA GLY A 72 -15.04 -11.88 25.93
C GLY A 72 -16.36 -12.64 26.04
N GLU A 73 -16.78 -12.90 27.28
CA GLU A 73 -17.99 -13.66 27.55
C GLU A 73 -19.19 -12.72 27.47
N VAL A 74 -20.11 -13.01 26.53
CA VAL A 74 -21.34 -12.24 26.35
C VAL A 74 -22.52 -12.88 27.10
N GLN A 75 -22.36 -14.13 27.51
CA GLN A 75 -23.37 -14.90 28.24
C GLN A 75 -23.22 -14.69 29.75
N ASP A 76 -24.33 -14.81 30.46
CA ASP A 76 -24.35 -14.61 31.91
C ASP A 76 -23.82 -15.88 32.59
N ASP A 77 -22.68 -15.78 33.29
CA ASP A 77 -22.15 -16.88 34.08
C ASP A 77 -22.96 -17.02 35.38
N VAL A 78 -23.56 -18.19 35.57
CA VAL A 78 -24.34 -18.54 36.78
C VAL A 78 -23.49 -18.38 38.05
N MET A 79 -22.18 -18.63 37.95
CA MET A 79 -21.24 -18.55 39.07
C MET A 79 -20.68 -17.14 39.30
N HIS A 80 -21.03 -16.17 38.46
CA HIS A 80 -20.56 -14.78 38.52
C HIS A 80 -19.02 -14.65 38.60
N ASP A 81 -18.28 -15.58 37.98
CA ASP A 81 -16.82 -15.55 38.05
C ASP A 81 -16.28 -14.50 37.07
N TRP A 82 -15.79 -13.37 37.60
CA TRP A 82 -15.45 -12.18 36.82
C TRP A 82 -14.04 -12.28 36.22
N ASN A 83 -13.87 -13.10 35.18
CA ASN A 83 -12.57 -13.28 34.53
C ASN A 83 -12.53 -12.84 33.05
N ASN A 84 -13.66 -12.47 32.45
CA ASN A 84 -13.75 -12.21 31.02
C ASN A 84 -14.73 -11.09 30.63
N ILE A 85 -14.42 -9.84 31.02
CA ILE A 85 -15.27 -8.67 30.72
C ILE A 85 -15.38 -8.46 29.19
N PRO A 86 -16.60 -8.45 28.62
CA PRO A 86 -16.77 -8.24 27.19
C PRO A 86 -16.33 -6.83 26.79
N ASN A 87 -15.39 -6.75 25.85
CA ASN A 87 -14.87 -5.50 25.29
C ASN A 87 -14.98 -5.50 23.77
N GLN A 88 -15.49 -4.41 23.21
CA GLN A 88 -15.60 -4.25 21.77
C GLN A 88 -14.27 -3.76 21.17
N GLN A 89 -13.68 -4.53 20.26
CA GLN A 89 -12.45 -4.16 19.59
C GLN A 89 -12.61 -4.17 18.07
N HIS A 90 -11.96 -3.21 17.42
CA HIS A 90 -11.89 -3.12 15.97
C HIS A 90 -10.64 -3.84 15.48
N VAL A 91 -10.83 -4.87 14.65
CA VAL A 91 -9.75 -5.69 14.08
C VAL A 91 -9.71 -5.48 12.58
N ARG A 92 -8.52 -5.18 12.05
CA ARG A 92 -8.29 -5.05 10.60
C ARG A 92 -8.36 -6.42 9.94
N SER A 93 -8.61 -6.46 8.64
CA SER A 93 -8.60 -7.73 7.90
C SER A 93 -7.21 -8.40 7.92
N PHE A 94 -7.20 -9.71 8.08
CA PHE A 94 -5.99 -10.53 8.12
C PHE A 94 -6.25 -11.93 7.54
N TYR A 95 -5.20 -12.72 7.40
CA TYR A 95 -5.29 -14.12 6.99
C TYR A 95 -5.01 -15.04 8.17
N MET A 96 -5.77 -16.13 8.28
CA MET A 96 -5.62 -17.15 9.32
C MET A 96 -5.52 -18.54 8.68
N ASP A 97 -4.72 -19.43 9.27
CA ASP A 97 -4.63 -20.82 8.82
C ASP A 97 -5.99 -21.52 8.97
N GLU A 98 -6.40 -22.29 7.95
CA GLU A 98 -7.61 -23.12 7.98
C GLU A 98 -7.52 -24.25 9.01
N THR A 99 -6.32 -24.77 9.23
CA THR A 99 -6.03 -25.90 10.11
C THR A 99 -4.80 -25.60 10.94
N GLU A 100 -4.73 -26.16 12.14
CA GLU A 100 -3.55 -26.06 12.99
C GLU A 100 -2.28 -26.58 12.28
N VAL A 101 -1.13 -26.04 12.69
CA VAL A 101 0.16 -26.47 12.17
C VAL A 101 0.43 -27.92 12.56
N THR A 102 0.61 -28.78 11.56
CA THR A 102 0.88 -30.21 11.78
C THR A 102 2.33 -30.46 12.19
N ASN A 103 2.58 -31.56 12.90
CA ASN A 103 3.94 -31.98 13.26
C ASN A 103 4.86 -32.13 12.03
N LEU A 104 4.31 -32.55 10.88
CA LEU A 104 5.06 -32.68 9.64
C LEU A 104 5.53 -31.32 9.12
N MET A 105 4.65 -30.32 9.09
CA MET A 105 4.98 -28.94 8.68
C MET A 105 6.05 -28.33 9.61
N TYR A 106 5.96 -28.62 10.91
CA TYR A 106 6.97 -28.16 11.87
C TYR A 106 8.35 -28.81 11.62
N LEU A 107 8.40 -30.11 11.31
CA LEU A 107 9.64 -30.79 10.96
C LEU A 107 10.25 -30.26 9.65
N GLU A 108 9.42 -29.97 8.65
CA GLU A 108 9.87 -29.32 7.39
C GLU A 108 10.52 -27.96 7.67
N TYR A 109 9.91 -27.16 8.54
CA TYR A 109 10.49 -25.88 8.99
C TYR A 109 11.84 -26.07 9.70
N LEU A 110 11.97 -27.06 10.58
CA LEU A 110 13.23 -27.36 11.26
C LEU A 110 14.33 -27.83 10.31
N ASP A 111 13.98 -28.63 9.29
CA ASP A 111 14.94 -29.05 8.25
C ASP A 111 15.42 -27.86 7.41
N TRP A 112 14.51 -26.95 7.05
CA TRP A 112 14.86 -25.72 6.37
C TRP A 112 15.78 -24.84 7.23
N LEU A 113 15.46 -24.64 8.52
CA LEU A 113 16.29 -23.87 9.44
C LEU A 113 17.72 -24.40 9.58
N LYS A 114 17.92 -25.72 9.48
CA LYS A 114 19.27 -26.32 9.53
C LYS A 114 20.08 -26.09 8.25
N LYS A 115 19.42 -25.80 7.13
CA LYS A 115 20.05 -25.59 5.83
C LYS A 115 20.48 -24.14 5.60
N VAL A 116 19.89 -23.19 6.31
CA VAL A 116 20.26 -21.76 6.33
C VAL A 116 21.40 -21.52 7.29
#